data_AF-A0A843W689-F1
#
_entry.id   AF-A0A843W689-F1
#
_cell.length_a   1.000
_cell.length_b   1.000
_cell.length_c   1.000
_cell.angle_alpha   90.00
_cell.angle_beta   90.00
_cell.angle_gamma   90.00
#
_symmetry.space_group_name_H-M   'P 1'
#
loop_
_entity.id
_entity.type
_entity.pdbx_description
1 polymer ?
#
loop_
_entity_poly.entity_id
_entity_poly.type
_entity_poly.pdbx_seq_one_letter_code
_entity_poly.pdbx_strand_id
1 'polypeptide(L)'
;MEDFQARYAGRLRLDRRVMPESQAIRLLEGRLAEQEVELTRLRAEVRTLRVEQQRVRASHDAGASSSAQPARGDLVVRLQKALDRANERIQELETERQAGGVATLQAQVE
;
A
#
# COMPACT_ATOMS: atom_id res chain seq x y z
N MET A 1 3.24 -52.01 18.72
CA MET A 1 3.89 -50.90 19.47
C MET A 1 4.58 -49.91 18.54
N GLU A 2 5.22 -50.36 17.45
CA GLU A 2 5.92 -49.47 16.49
C GLU A 2 5.00 -48.52 15.71
N ASP A 3 3.79 -48.95 15.33
CA ASP A 3 2.84 -48.10 14.58
C ASP A 3 2.39 -46.84 15.34
N PHE A 4 2.33 -46.90 16.67
CA PHE A 4 1.91 -45.77 17.48
C PHE A 4 3.01 -44.70 17.54
N GLN A 5 4.28 -45.12 17.66
CA GLN A 5 5.43 -44.21 17.67
C GLN A 5 5.64 -43.57 16.29
N ALA A 6 5.45 -44.30 15.20
CA ALA A 6 5.54 -43.76 13.85
C ALA A 6 4.46 -42.70 13.57
N ARG A 7 3.21 -42.95 13.99
CA ARG A 7 2.10 -41.98 13.85
C ARG A 7 2.29 -40.74 14.72
N TYR A 8 2.79 -40.91 15.95
CA TYR A 8 3.05 -39.78 16.86
C TYR A 8 4.23 -38.92 16.38
N ALA A 9 5.29 -39.53 15.88
CA ALA A 9 6.42 -38.82 15.26
C ALA A 9 6.01 -38.08 13.99
N GLY A 10 5.11 -38.66 13.18
CA GLY A 10 4.52 -37.98 12.01
C GLY A 10 3.69 -36.75 12.40
N ARG A 11 2.84 -36.87 13.44
CA ARG A 11 2.01 -35.77 13.96
C ARG A 11 2.86 -34.64 14.54
N LEU A 12 3.88 -34.97 15.34
CA LEU A 12 4.83 -33.98 15.87
C LEU A 12 5.61 -33.24 14.78
N ARG A 13 5.95 -33.90 13.67
CA ARG A 13 6.61 -33.25 12.53
C ARG A 13 5.67 -32.32 11.76
N LEU A 14 4.40 -32.70 11.61
CA LEU A 14 3.35 -31.86 11.02
C LEU A 14 3.07 -30.64 11.90
N ASP A 15 2.81 -30.82 13.20
CA ASP A 15 2.57 -29.71 14.13
C ASP A 15 3.76 -28.74 14.19
N ARG A 16 4.99 -29.26 14.11
CA ARG A 16 6.21 -28.44 14.10
C ARG A 16 6.47 -27.70 12.78
N ARG A 17 5.89 -28.13 11.64
CA ARG A 17 5.93 -27.38 10.37
C ARG A 17 4.78 -26.37 10.25
N VAL A 18 3.59 -26.77 10.67
CA VAL A 18 2.38 -25.93 10.62
C VAL A 18 2.48 -24.73 11.56
N MET A 19 3.14 -24.86 12.72
CA MET A 19 3.34 -23.73 13.66
C MET A 19 4.15 -22.56 13.06
N PRO A 20 5.34 -22.78 12.47
CA PRO A 20 6.09 -21.76 11.73
C PRO A 20 5.30 -21.14 10.57
N GLU A 21 4.60 -21.96 9.78
CA GLU A 21 3.79 -21.48 8.65
C GLU A 21 2.64 -20.58 9.15
N SER A 22 1.96 -20.97 10.24
CA SER A 22 0.90 -20.18 10.87
C SER A 22 1.40 -18.87 11.49
N GLN A 23 2.68 -18.80 11.90
CA GLN A 23 3.30 -17.57 12.37
C GLN A 23 3.69 -16.66 11.19
N ALA A 24 4.20 -17.23 10.11
CA ALA A 24 4.52 -16.50 8.88
C ALA A 24 3.25 -15.89 8.23
N ILE A 25 2.15 -16.64 8.16
CA ILE A 25 0.86 -16.15 7.64
C ILE A 25 0.38 -14.94 8.46
N ARG A 26 0.38 -15.03 9.79
CA ARG A 26 -0.05 -13.91 10.66
C ARG A 26 0.83 -12.67 10.52
N LEU A 27 2.14 -12.84 10.33
CA LEU A 27 3.05 -11.73 10.05
C LEU A 27 2.76 -11.07 8.70
N LEU A 28 2.46 -11.87 7.67
CA LEU A 28 2.07 -11.37 6.34
C LEU A 28 0.72 -10.66 6.38
N GLU A 29 -0.27 -11.20 7.10
CA GLU A 29 -1.58 -10.56 7.33
C GLU A 29 -1.43 -9.20 8.02
N GLY A 30 -0.57 -9.10 9.04
CA GLY A 30 -0.28 -7.84 9.71
C GLY A 30 0.34 -6.80 8.78
N ARG A 31 1.35 -7.20 7.99
CA ARG A 31 1.97 -6.32 6.99
C ARG A 31 1.00 -5.88 5.90
N LEU A 32 0.12 -6.77 5.45
CA LEU A 32 -0.93 -6.45 4.48
C LEU A 32 -1.89 -5.40 5.05
N ALA A 33 -2.34 -5.58 6.30
CA ALA A 33 -3.22 -4.63 6.96
C ALA A 33 -2.57 -3.24 7.13
N GLU A 34 -1.29 -3.18 7.48
CA GLU A 34 -0.52 -1.93 7.54
C GLU A 34 -0.47 -1.23 6.17
N GLN A 35 -0.19 -1.97 5.10
CA GLN A 35 -0.18 -1.45 3.73
C GLN A 35 -1.56 -0.96 3.28
N GLU A 36 -2.65 -1.63 3.66
CA GLU A 36 -4.02 -1.19 3.35
C GLU A 36 -4.39 0.13 4.06
N VAL A 37 -3.94 0.31 5.30
CA VAL A 37 -4.09 1.57 6.04
C VAL A 37 -3.30 2.69 5.37
N GLU A 38 -2.05 2.44 4.97
CA GLU A 38 -1.20 3.40 4.28
C GLU A 38 -1.81 3.83 2.93
N LEU A 39 -2.27 2.87 2.13
CA LEU A 39 -2.97 3.13 0.86
C LEU A 39 -4.23 3.97 1.06
N THR A 40 -5.01 3.67 2.09
CA THR A 40 -6.24 4.42 2.39
C THR A 40 -5.92 5.87 2.75
N ARG A 41 -4.88 6.09 3.58
CA ARG A 41 -4.40 7.41 3.97
C ARG A 41 -3.91 8.21 2.77
N LEU A 42 -3.06 7.62 1.93
CA LEU A 42 -2.52 8.29 0.73
C LEU A 42 -3.63 8.65 -0.26
N ARG A 43 -4.60 7.76 -0.47
CA ARG A 43 -5.77 8.05 -1.33
C ARG A 43 -6.59 9.22 -0.79
N ALA A 44 -6.74 9.35 0.53
CA ALA A 44 -7.42 10.49 1.14
C ALA A 44 -6.63 11.79 0.94
N GLU A 45 -5.31 11.76 1.12
CA GLU A 45 -4.42 12.92 0.91
C GLU A 45 -4.47 13.41 -0.55
N VAL A 46 -4.41 12.49 -1.51
CA VAL A 46 -4.57 12.81 -2.95
C VAL A 46 -5.90 13.48 -3.24
N ARG A 47 -7.01 13.03 -2.63
CA ARG A 47 -8.32 13.67 -2.80
C ARG A 47 -8.31 15.10 -2.29
N THR A 48 -7.74 15.34 -1.11
CA THR A 48 -7.61 16.68 -0.53
C THR A 48 -6.78 17.59 -1.42
N LEU A 49 -5.60 17.15 -1.85
CA LEU A 49 -4.70 17.92 -2.73
C LEU A 49 -5.35 18.23 -4.09
N ARG A 50 -6.14 17.31 -4.66
CA ARG A 50 -6.92 17.57 -5.89
C ARG A 50 -7.97 18.65 -5.70
N VAL A 51 -8.70 18.61 -4.59
CA VAL A 51 -9.71 19.64 -4.26
C VAL A 51 -9.03 21.00 -4.06
N GLU A 52 -7.90 21.06 -3.36
CA GLU A 52 -7.12 22.29 -3.19
C GLU A 52 -6.60 22.82 -4.53
N GLN A 53 -6.05 21.95 -5.38
CA GLN A 53 -5.59 22.33 -6.71
C GLN A 53 -6.74 22.89 -7.56
N GLN A 54 -7.93 22.27 -7.54
CA GLN A 54 -9.11 22.78 -8.25
C GLN A 54 -9.55 24.15 -7.72
N ARG A 55 -9.56 24.36 -6.40
CA ARG A 55 -9.88 25.67 -5.80
C ARG A 55 -8.89 26.75 -6.21
N VAL A 56 -7.59 26.44 -6.19
CA VAL A 56 -6.55 27.39 -6.61
C VAL A 56 -6.71 27.74 -8.09
N ARG A 57 -6.95 26.76 -8.97
CA ARG A 57 -7.21 27.00 -10.40
C ARG A 57 -8.47 27.83 -10.64
N ALA A 58 -9.59 27.51 -9.98
CA ALA A 58 -10.81 28.31 -10.09
C ALA A 58 -10.61 29.77 -9.63
N SER A 59 -9.81 29.98 -8.57
CA SER A 59 -9.45 31.33 -8.09
C SER A 59 -8.49 32.08 -9.03
N HIS A 60 -7.75 31.37 -9.87
CA HIS A 60 -6.88 31.94 -10.90
C HIS A 60 -7.71 32.41 -12.09
N ASP A 61 -8.67 31.59 -12.53
CA ASP A 61 -9.53 31.89 -13.69
C ASP A 61 -10.57 32.99 -13.39
N ALA A 62 -10.97 33.15 -12.11
CA ALA A 62 -11.92 34.16 -11.66
C ALA A 62 -11.35 35.60 -11.51
N GLY A 63 -10.11 35.87 -11.95
CA GLY A 63 -9.62 37.24 -12.12
C GLY A 63 -8.90 37.87 -10.92
N ALA A 64 -7.94 37.17 -10.31
CA ALA A 64 -7.06 37.77 -9.31
C ALA A 64 -6.00 38.67 -9.99
N SER A 65 -5.88 39.91 -9.52
CA SER A 65 -4.96 40.95 -10.00
C SER A 65 -3.51 40.48 -10.22
N SER A 66 -2.91 41.00 -11.29
CA SER A 66 -1.58 40.72 -11.88
C SER A 66 -0.41 40.42 -10.91
N SER A 67 -0.42 40.97 -9.68
CA SER A 67 0.67 40.77 -8.72
C SER A 67 0.64 39.43 -7.97
N ALA A 68 -0.49 38.71 -7.93
CA ALA A 68 -0.62 37.42 -7.24
C ALA A 68 -0.51 36.19 -8.17
N GLN A 69 -0.51 36.39 -9.49
CA GLN A 69 -0.43 35.30 -10.49
C GLN A 69 0.83 34.42 -10.39
N PRO A 70 2.06 34.96 -10.30
CA PRO A 70 3.27 34.12 -10.31
C PRO A 70 3.35 33.22 -9.07
N ALA A 71 3.04 33.74 -7.88
CA ALA A 71 3.06 32.98 -6.63
C ALA A 71 1.98 31.86 -6.60
N ARG A 72 0.81 32.11 -7.22
CA ARG A 72 -0.26 31.08 -7.35
C ARG A 72 0.08 30.03 -8.41
N GLY A 73 0.74 30.41 -9.51
CA GLY A 73 1.26 29.46 -10.50
C GLY A 73 2.26 28.48 -9.88
N ASP A 74 3.20 28.99 -9.08
CA ASP A 74 4.16 28.16 -8.34
C ASP A 74 3.51 27.21 -7.34
N LEU A 75 2.37 27.60 -6.76
CA LEU A 75 1.59 26.72 -5.87
C LEU A 75 0.91 25.59 -6.64
N VAL A 76 0.31 25.87 -7.80
CA VAL A 76 -0.32 24.85 -8.66
C VAL A 76 0.72 23.82 -9.12
N VAL A 77 1.92 24.27 -9.52
CA VAL A 77 3.02 23.38 -9.92
C VAL A 77 3.49 22.52 -8.75
N ARG A 78 3.61 23.08 -7.54
CA ARG A 78 3.97 22.32 -6.33
C ARG A 78 2.91 21.27 -5.97
N LEU A 79 1.63 21.63 -6.00
CA LEU A 79 0.52 20.70 -5.76
C LEU A 79 0.47 19.59 -6.81
N GLN A 80 0.75 19.90 -8.09
CA GLN A 80 0.82 18.89 -9.14
C GLN A 80 1.94 17.88 -8.87
N LYS A 81 3.16 18.35 -8.57
CA LYS A 81 4.29 17.47 -8.23
C LYS A 81 4.00 16.60 -7.00
N ALA A 82 3.30 17.14 -6.00
CA ALA A 82 2.91 16.37 -4.81
C ALA A 82 1.91 15.26 -5.17
N LEU A 83 0.93 15.56 -6.03
CA LEU A 83 -0.03 14.58 -6.54
C LEU A 83 0.65 13.47 -7.35
N ASP A 84 1.60 13.82 -8.22
CA ASP A 84 2.32 12.86 -9.05
C ASP A 84 3.10 11.87 -8.17
N ARG A 85 3.87 12.36 -7.19
CA ARG A 85 4.60 11.52 -6.23
C ARG A 85 3.68 10.63 -5.39
N ALA A 86 2.55 11.16 -4.95
CA ALA A 86 1.59 10.38 -4.17
C ALA A 86 0.96 9.25 -5.01
N ASN A 87 0.70 9.49 -6.30
CA ASN A 87 0.21 8.47 -7.22
C ASN A 87 1.28 7.41 -7.51
N GLU A 88 2.53 7.80 -7.73
CA GLU A 88 3.66 6.88 -7.88
C GLU A 88 3.79 5.96 -6.66
N ARG A 89 3.73 6.53 -5.44
CA ARG A 89 3.80 5.75 -4.21
C ARG A 89 2.63 4.77 -4.05
N ILE A 90 1.43 5.17 -4.45
CA ILE A 90 0.26 4.27 -4.46
C ILE A 90 0.49 3.12 -5.44
N GLN A 91 1.02 3.40 -6.63
CA GLN A 91 1.32 2.36 -7.63
C GLN A 91 2.39 1.38 -7.13
N GLU A 92 3.47 1.88 -6.51
CA GLU A 92 4.50 1.05 -5.88
C GLU A 92 3.89 0.10 -4.85
N LEU A 93 3.11 0.63 -3.90
CA LEU A 93 2.43 -0.17 -2.87
C LEU A 93 1.47 -1.21 -3.48
N GLU A 94 0.77 -0.85 -4.56
CA GLU A 94 -0.11 -1.78 -5.27
C GLU A 94 0.69 -2.89 -5.99
N THR A 95 1.84 -2.57 -6.59
CA THR A 95 2.74 -3.57 -7.19
C THR A 95 3.42 -4.47 -6.16
N GLU A 96 3.84 -3.92 -5.02
CA GLU A 96 4.39 -4.70 -3.90
C GLU A 96 3.35 -5.67 -3.33
N ARG A 97 2.09 -5.22 -3.20
CA ARG A 97 0.97 -6.09 -2.80
C ARG A 97 0.75 -7.23 -3.79
N GLN A 98 0.80 -6.94 -5.09
CA GLN A 98 0.65 -7.95 -6.13
C GLN A 98 1.84 -8.94 -6.15
N ALA A 99 3.07 -8.45 -6.05
CA ALA A 99 4.27 -9.27 -6.03
C ALA A 99 4.34 -10.16 -4.77
N GLY A 100 3.96 -9.63 -3.60
CA GLY A 100 3.80 -10.42 -2.37
C GLY A 100 2.75 -11.51 -2.52
N GLY A 101 1.60 -11.22 -3.14
CA GLY A 101 0.57 -12.22 -3.46
C GLY A 101 1.04 -13.31 -4.43
N VAL A 102 1.80 -12.95 -5.47
CA VAL A 102 2.32 -13.90 -6.48
C VAL A 102 3.45 -14.78 -5.93
N ALA A 103 4.38 -14.22 -5.15
CA ALA A 103 5.44 -15.00 -4.51
C ALA A 103 4.89 -16.02 -3.50
N THR A 104 3.80 -15.69 -2.81
CA THR A 104 3.15 -16.59 -1.84
C THR A 104 2.36 -17.70 -2.53
N LEU A 105 1.78 -17.43 -3.71
CA LEU A 105 1.11 -18.45 -4.53
C LEU A 105 2.09 -19.41 -5.22
N GLN A 106 3.26 -18.93 -5.68
CA GLN A 106 4.27 -19.81 -6.30
C GLN A 106 4.93 -20.76 -5.29
N ALA A 107 5.17 -20.32 -4.05
CA ALA A 107 5.72 -21.15 -2.99
C ALA A 107 4.77 -22.26 -2.48
N GLN A 108 3.48 -22.22 -2.87
CA GLN A 108 2.49 -23.26 -2.53
C GLN A 108 2.32 -24.33 -3.63
N VAL A 109 2.97 -24.16 -4.79
CA VAL A 109 2.81 -25.04 -5.96
C VAL A 109 4.06 -25.93 -6.20
N GLU A 110 5.14 -25.73 -5.46
CA GLU A 110 6.33 -26.61 -5.42
C GLU A 110 6.36 -27.49 -4.16
#